data_AF-A0AAE4MAI8-F1
#
_entry.id   AF-A0AAE4MAI8-F1
#
_cell.length_a   1.000
_cell.length_b   1.000
_cell.length_c   1.000
_cell.angle_alpha   90.00
_cell.angle_beta   90.00
_cell.angle_gamma   90.00
#
_symmetry.space_group_name_H-M   'P 1'
#
loop_
_entity.id
_entity.type
_entity.pdbx_description
1 polymer ?
#
loop_
_entity_poly.entity_id
_entity_poly.type
_entity_poly.pdbx_seq_one_letter_code
_entity_poly.pdbx_strand_id
1 'polypeptide(L)'
;MVDGFLIPKETAVLLVPIATIILGLVIGWLGQRSGFCSIGGIRDYMLFRQTRLLKGYIALIISAFVFYFIFSLIVPAAIPKFFWCLQEGQLFTAIGGAPAVGTVGVIILMIIGGIFVGIIGTLLGGCPLRQLVMTSEGNMKSLIFVVGMLAGAVIFTALLSPWIVQAFTAIGL
;
A
#
# COMPACT_ATOMS: atom_id res chain seq x y z
N MET A 1 -17.69 21.51 -3.50
CA MET A 1 -18.79 21.80 -2.55
C MET A 1 -18.66 20.81 -1.41
N VAL A 2 -17.81 21.13 -0.44
CA VAL A 2 -17.49 20.30 0.75
C VAL A 2 -17.43 21.27 1.92
N ASP A 3 -18.55 21.93 2.21
CA ASP A 3 -18.55 23.09 3.13
C ASP A 3 -19.53 22.89 4.30
N GLY A 4 -19.95 21.65 4.57
CA GLY A 4 -20.95 21.36 5.62
C GLY A 4 -20.48 20.52 6.82
N PHE A 5 -19.44 19.68 6.68
CA PHE A 5 -19.08 18.69 7.73
C PHE A 5 -17.58 18.55 8.01
N LEU A 6 -16.71 19.22 7.24
CA LEU A 6 -15.27 19.18 7.46
C LEU A 6 -14.80 20.58 7.83
N ILE A 7 -14.53 20.77 9.11
CA ILE A 7 -13.48 21.59 9.73
C ILE A 7 -13.03 22.82 8.91
N PRO A 8 -13.08 24.06 9.44
CA PRO A 8 -12.56 25.23 8.75
C PRO A 8 -11.12 25.00 8.27
N LYS A 9 -10.82 25.41 7.02
CA LYS A 9 -9.54 25.20 6.32
C LYS A 9 -8.29 25.48 7.18
N GLU A 10 -8.38 26.44 8.10
CA GLU A 10 -7.34 26.82 9.05
C GLU A 10 -7.06 25.74 10.10
N THR A 11 -8.11 25.08 10.60
CA THR A 11 -8.01 23.98 11.56
C THR A 11 -7.65 22.67 10.85
N ALA A 12 -8.03 22.46 9.59
CA ALA A 12 -7.66 21.27 8.82
C ALA A 12 -6.14 21.17 8.58
N VAL A 13 -5.47 22.31 8.32
CA VAL A 13 -4.01 22.33 8.10
C VAL A 13 -3.22 21.95 9.35
N LEU A 14 -3.75 22.21 10.55
CA LEU A 14 -3.07 21.87 11.82
C LEU A 14 -3.47 20.50 12.36
N LEU A 15 -4.74 20.12 12.20
CA LEU A 15 -5.26 18.86 12.74
C LEU A 15 -4.82 17.64 11.93
N VAL A 16 -4.69 17.77 10.60
CA VAL A 16 -4.29 16.65 9.72
C VAL A 16 -2.87 16.15 10.01
N PRO A 17 -1.83 17.00 10.12
CA PRO A 17 -0.47 16.54 10.45
C PRO A 17 -0.36 15.89 11.83
N ILE A 18 -1.07 16.44 12.82
CA ILE A 18 -1.05 15.89 14.18
C ILE A 18 -1.73 14.52 14.19
N ALA A 19 -2.88 14.40 13.53
CA ALA A 19 -3.60 13.13 13.43
C ALA A 19 -2.76 12.06 12.70
N THR A 20 -2.06 12.40 11.61
CA THR A 20 -1.24 11.43 10.87
C THR A 20 0.01 11.00 11.64
N ILE A 21 0.65 11.90 12.39
CA ILE A 21 1.78 11.56 13.26
C ILE A 21 1.34 10.63 14.39
N ILE A 22 0.24 10.94 15.07
CA ILE A 22 -0.30 10.09 16.15
C ILE A 22 -0.65 8.70 15.59
N LEU A 23 -1.35 8.65 14.45
CA LEU A 23 -1.74 7.40 13.81
C LEU A 23 -0.49 6.59 13.38
N GLY A 24 0.51 7.24 12.81
CA GLY A 24 1.78 6.62 12.41
C GLY A 24 2.54 6.02 13.60
N LEU A 25 2.60 6.73 14.74
CA LEU A 25 3.20 6.21 15.97
C LEU A 25 2.45 5.00 16.52
N VAL A 26 1.12 5.04 16.52
CA VAL A 26 0.28 3.92 16.98
C VAL A 26 0.48 2.70 16.09
N ILE A 27 0.47 2.86 14.77
CA ILE A 27 0.71 1.76 13.82
C ILE A 27 2.14 1.22 13.95
N GLY A 28 3.14 2.08 14.12
CA GLY A 28 4.53 1.68 14.33
C GLY A 28 4.71 0.86 15.61
N TRP A 29 4.11 1.30 16.72
CA TRP A 29 4.13 0.58 18.00
C TRP A 29 3.43 -0.79 17.92
N LEU A 30 2.26 -0.83 17.27
CA LEU A 30 1.55 -2.09 16.99
C LEU A 30 2.37 -3.03 16.10
N GLY A 31 3.08 -2.47 15.11
CA GLY A 31 3.98 -3.21 14.21
C GLY A 31 5.12 -3.90 14.96
N GLN A 32 5.78 -3.19 15.88
CA GLN A 32 6.83 -3.75 16.74
C GLN A 32 6.31 -4.88 17.62
N ARG A 33 5.14 -4.72 18.25
CA ARG A 33 4.57 -5.72 19.16
C ARG A 33 4.03 -6.97 18.44
N SER A 34 3.47 -6.79 17.24
CA SER A 34 2.79 -7.87 16.51
C SER A 34 3.74 -8.82 15.78
N GLY A 35 4.99 -8.40 15.51
CA GLY A 35 5.97 -9.22 14.78
C GLY A 35 5.49 -9.61 13.37
N PHE A 36 4.57 -8.82 12.81
CA PHE A 36 3.78 -9.18 11.64
C PHE A 36 4.64 -9.34 10.38
N CYS A 37 4.50 -10.47 9.69
CA CYS A 37 5.17 -10.73 8.42
C CYS A 37 4.24 -11.49 7.49
N SER A 38 3.76 -10.86 6.41
CA SER A 38 2.86 -11.49 5.45
C SER A 38 3.49 -12.74 4.81
N ILE A 39 4.79 -12.66 4.47
CA ILE A 39 5.57 -13.77 3.90
C ILE A 39 5.78 -14.88 4.95
N GLY A 40 6.13 -14.50 6.18
CA GLY A 40 6.31 -15.44 7.29
C GLY A 40 5.02 -16.18 7.62
N GLY A 41 3.87 -15.51 7.60
CA GLY A 41 2.58 -16.12 7.85
C GLY A 41 2.24 -17.24 6.86
N ILE A 42 2.55 -17.06 5.58
CA ILE A 42 2.33 -18.10 4.55
C ILE A 42 3.33 -19.24 4.73
N ARG A 43 4.62 -18.94 4.91
CA ARG A 43 5.67 -19.95 5.07
C ARG A 43 5.45 -20.81 6.32
N ASP A 44 5.12 -20.19 7.45
CA ASP A 44 4.95 -20.88 8.74
C ASP A 44 3.64 -21.68 8.76
N TYR A 45 2.64 -21.27 7.98
CA TYR A 45 1.44 -22.07 7.73
C TYR A 45 1.75 -23.33 6.90
N MET A 46 2.57 -23.21 5.85
CA MET A 46 2.94 -24.36 5.02
C MET A 46 3.85 -25.35 5.76
N LEU A 47 4.85 -24.87 6.48
CA LEU A 47 5.88 -25.71 7.09
C LEU A 47 5.49 -26.25 8.47
N PHE A 48 4.94 -25.40 9.33
CA PHE A 48 4.64 -25.75 10.74
C PHE A 48 3.14 -25.78 11.05
N ARG A 49 2.27 -25.50 10.08
CA ARG A 49 0.81 -25.34 10.26
C ARG A 49 0.45 -24.38 11.39
N GLN A 50 1.29 -23.38 11.67
CA GLN A 50 1.01 -22.38 12.70
C GLN A 50 0.12 -21.27 12.15
N THR A 51 -1.11 -21.19 12.67
CA THR A 51 -2.11 -20.21 12.20
C THR A 51 -2.05 -18.87 12.94
N ARG A 52 -1.20 -18.71 13.95
CA ARG A 52 -1.13 -17.50 14.78
C ARG A 52 -0.85 -16.24 13.93
N LEU A 53 0.17 -16.31 13.08
CA LEU A 53 0.56 -15.21 12.17
C LEU A 53 -0.45 -15.01 11.03
N LEU A 54 -1.00 -16.12 10.51
CA LEU A 54 -1.99 -16.09 9.43
C LEU A 54 -3.31 -15.43 9.85
N LYS A 55 -3.79 -15.69 11.08
CA LYS A 55 -4.98 -15.04 11.64
C LYS A 55 -4.82 -13.52 11.71
N GLY A 56 -3.61 -13.03 12.02
CA GLY A 56 -3.30 -11.60 11.99
C GLY A 56 -3.43 -11.01 10.58
N TYR A 57 -3.01 -11.73 9.54
CA TYR A 57 -3.08 -11.26 8.15
C TYR A 57 -4.53 -11.17 7.67
N ILE A 58 -5.32 -12.19 7.99
CA ILE A 58 -6.75 -12.21 7.68
C ILE A 58 -7.47 -11.07 8.43
N ALA A 59 -7.13 -10.85 9.71
CA ALA A 59 -7.69 -9.75 10.50
C ALA A 59 -7.39 -8.38 9.87
N LEU A 60 -6.18 -8.16 9.33
CA LEU A 60 -5.86 -6.91 8.62
C LEU A 60 -6.73 -6.72 7.38
N ILE A 61 -6.87 -7.75 6.53
CA ILE A 61 -7.71 -7.68 5.32
C ILE A 61 -9.16 -7.35 5.69
N ILE A 62 -9.72 -8.06 6.67
CA ILE A 62 -11.11 -7.84 7.12
C ILE A 62 -11.26 -6.43 7.69
N SER A 63 -10.34 -6.00 8.56
CA SER A 63 -10.40 -4.66 9.17
C SER A 63 -10.31 -3.54 8.14
N ALA A 64 -9.46 -3.69 7.11
CA ALA A 64 -9.34 -2.72 6.03
C ALA A 64 -10.64 -2.63 5.21
N PHE A 65 -11.22 -3.79 4.87
CA PHE A 65 -12.49 -3.83 4.14
C PHE A 65 -13.64 -3.19 4.95
N VAL A 66 -13.75 -3.53 6.23
CA VAL A 66 -14.78 -2.97 7.13
C VAL A 66 -14.60 -1.47 7.32
N PHE A 67 -13.38 -1.01 7.62
CA PHE A 67 -13.11 0.41 7.87
C PHE A 67 -13.42 1.25 6.64
N TYR A 68 -13.01 0.78 5.47
CA TYR A 68 -13.23 1.49 4.24
C TYR A 68 -14.72 1.40 3.81
N PHE A 69 -15.41 0.30 4.09
CA PHE A 69 -16.87 0.23 3.87
C PHE A 69 -17.61 1.26 4.73
N ILE A 70 -17.26 1.37 6.01
CA ILE A 70 -17.80 2.38 6.93
C ILE A 70 -17.46 3.79 6.44
N PHE A 71 -16.22 4.04 6.04
CA PHE A 71 -15.79 5.34 5.53
C PHE A 71 -16.53 5.73 4.24
N SER A 72 -16.81 4.76 3.36
CA SER A 72 -17.60 4.99 2.14
C SER A 72 -19.06 5.34 2.43
N LEU A 73 -19.64 4.85 3.54
CA LEU A 73 -21.00 5.22 3.97
C LEU A 73 -21.05 6.63 4.58
N ILE A 74 -20.00 7.04 5.29
CA ILE A 74 -19.95 8.33 5.98
C ILE A 74 -19.53 9.47 5.03
N VAL A 75 -18.60 9.22 4.10
CA VAL A 75 -18.07 10.23 3.17
C VAL A 75 -18.01 9.69 1.73
N PRO A 76 -19.15 9.62 1.01
CA PRO A 76 -19.19 9.07 -0.35
C PRO A 76 -18.39 9.89 -1.38
N ALA A 77 -18.11 11.17 -1.11
CA ALA A 77 -17.36 12.05 -2.00
C ALA A 77 -15.82 11.90 -1.90
N ALA A 78 -15.31 11.34 -0.81
CA ALA A 78 -13.86 11.25 -0.59
C ALA A 78 -13.23 10.06 -1.32
N ILE A 79 -14.01 9.02 -1.65
CA ILE A 79 -13.48 7.84 -2.32
C ILE A 79 -14.42 7.31 -3.41
N PRO A 80 -14.38 7.88 -4.62
CA PRO A 80 -15.39 7.63 -5.67
C PRO A 80 -15.33 6.22 -6.32
N LYS A 81 -14.45 5.32 -5.86
CA LYS A 81 -14.16 4.04 -6.54
C LYS A 81 -14.00 2.83 -5.61
N PHE A 82 -14.40 2.91 -4.34
CA PHE A 82 -14.08 1.86 -3.38
C PHE A 82 -14.78 0.52 -3.62
N PHE A 83 -15.97 0.52 -4.22
CA PHE A 83 -16.68 -0.74 -4.47
C PHE A 83 -16.47 -1.17 -5.93
N TRP A 84 -15.28 -1.71 -6.19
CA TRP A 84 -14.88 -2.16 -7.53
C TRP A 84 -15.83 -3.20 -8.15
N CYS A 85 -16.60 -3.93 -7.33
CA CYS A 85 -17.60 -4.91 -7.78
C CYS A 85 -19.02 -4.35 -8.01
N LEU A 86 -19.38 -3.17 -7.51
CA LEU A 86 -20.73 -2.58 -7.67
C LEU A 86 -20.74 -1.49 -8.75
N GLN A 87 -19.57 -1.05 -9.21
CA GLN A 87 -19.45 -0.01 -10.21
C GLN A 87 -19.36 -0.64 -11.60
N GLU A 88 -20.50 -0.69 -12.28
CA GLU A 88 -20.62 -1.17 -13.66
C GLU A 88 -19.60 -0.44 -14.56
N GLY A 89 -18.57 -1.17 -15.01
CA GLY A 89 -17.64 -0.71 -16.06
C GLY A 89 -16.24 -0.24 -15.66
N GLN A 90 -15.84 -0.28 -14.38
CA GLN A 90 -14.50 0.21 -13.93
C GLN A 90 -13.54 -0.90 -13.46
N LEU A 91 -13.86 -2.19 -13.71
CA LEU A 91 -13.15 -3.38 -13.20
C LEU A 91 -11.63 -3.40 -13.51
N PHE A 92 -11.14 -2.52 -14.38
CA PHE A 92 -9.73 -2.44 -14.76
C PHE A 92 -9.22 -1.00 -15.00
N THR A 93 -9.96 0.04 -14.61
CA THR A 93 -9.48 1.41 -14.81
C THR A 93 -8.49 1.82 -13.72
N ALA A 94 -7.39 2.45 -14.14
CA ALA A 94 -6.31 2.92 -13.28
C ALA A 94 -6.84 3.64 -12.01
N ILE A 95 -6.34 3.19 -10.86
CA ILE A 95 -6.46 3.90 -9.58
C ILE A 95 -5.71 5.23 -9.72
N GLY A 96 -6.27 6.32 -9.18
CA GLY A 96 -5.64 7.64 -9.24
C GLY A 96 -4.19 7.58 -8.75
N GLY A 97 -3.24 7.90 -9.64
CA GLY A 97 -1.79 7.83 -9.36
C GLY A 97 -1.00 6.83 -10.23
N ALA A 98 -1.66 5.96 -11.00
CA ALA A 98 -0.97 5.12 -12.00
C ALA A 98 -0.62 5.92 -13.28
N PRO A 99 0.48 5.58 -13.97
CA PRO A 99 0.80 6.17 -15.27
C PRO A 99 -0.37 5.95 -16.23
N ALA A 100 -0.71 6.97 -17.02
CA ALA A 100 -1.83 6.96 -17.97
C ALA A 100 -1.55 6.02 -19.16
N VAL A 101 -1.51 4.73 -18.87
CA VAL A 101 -1.37 3.62 -19.80
C VAL A 101 -2.75 2.96 -19.87
N GLY A 102 -3.14 2.46 -21.05
CA GLY A 102 -4.43 1.78 -21.16
C GLY A 102 -4.53 0.56 -20.25
N THR A 103 -5.77 0.08 -20.13
CA THR A 103 -6.19 -0.99 -19.21
C THR A 103 -5.24 -2.19 -19.18
N VAL A 104 -4.74 -2.60 -20.34
CA VAL A 104 -3.87 -3.77 -20.48
C VAL A 104 -2.46 -3.49 -19.94
N GLY A 105 -1.93 -2.30 -20.14
CA GLY A 105 -0.57 -1.98 -19.69
C GLY A 105 -0.47 -1.80 -18.18
N VAL A 106 -1.53 -1.32 -17.52
CA VAL A 106 -1.58 -1.28 -16.05
C VAL A 106 -1.57 -2.70 -15.46
N ILE A 107 -2.31 -3.64 -16.05
CA ILE A 107 -2.33 -5.04 -15.60
C ILE A 107 -0.94 -5.68 -15.75
N ILE A 108 -0.28 -5.45 -16.88
CA ILE A 108 1.09 -5.94 -17.13
C ILE A 108 2.06 -5.41 -16.07
N LEU A 109 2.02 -4.11 -15.77
CA LEU A 109 2.88 -3.50 -14.76
C LEU A 109 2.58 -4.04 -13.35
N MET A 110 1.32 -4.33 -13.02
CA MET A 110 0.95 -4.91 -11.73
C MET A 110 1.45 -6.34 -11.57
N ILE A 111 1.35 -7.17 -12.62
CA ILE A 111 1.83 -8.55 -12.59
C ILE A 111 3.35 -8.58 -12.47
N ILE A 112 4.04 -7.83 -13.35
CA ILE A 112 5.52 -7.79 -13.34
C ILE A 112 6.01 -7.20 -12.01
N GLY A 113 5.47 -6.06 -11.59
CA GLY A 113 5.84 -5.41 -10.33
C GLY A 113 5.55 -6.29 -9.11
N GLY A 114 4.39 -6.92 -9.06
CA GLY A 114 4.00 -7.81 -7.97
C GLY A 114 4.92 -9.03 -7.83
N ILE A 115 5.28 -9.67 -8.96
CA ILE A 115 6.23 -10.78 -8.97
C ILE A 115 7.61 -10.33 -8.48
N PHE A 116 8.11 -9.19 -8.98
CA PHE A 116 9.41 -8.65 -8.56
C PHE A 116 9.46 -8.34 -7.07
N VAL A 117 8.44 -7.68 -6.52
CA VAL A 117 8.36 -7.38 -5.08
C VAL A 117 8.28 -8.67 -4.26
N GLY A 118 7.55 -9.69 -4.75
CA GLY A 118 7.49 -11.00 -4.14
C GLY A 118 8.86 -11.70 -4.06
N ILE A 119 9.60 -11.74 -5.16
CA ILE A 119 10.94 -12.35 -5.24
C ILE A 119 11.94 -11.61 -4.34
N ILE A 120 11.94 -10.27 -4.38
CA ILE A 120 12.82 -9.47 -3.54
C ILE A 120 12.48 -9.69 -2.06
N GLY A 121 11.20 -9.76 -1.71
CA GLY A 121 10.73 -10.01 -0.34
C GLY A 121 11.15 -11.38 0.20
N THR A 122 11.17 -12.43 -0.63
CA THR A 122 11.65 -13.75 -0.21
C THR A 122 13.16 -13.81 -0.04
N LEU A 123 13.93 -13.13 -0.91
CA LEU A 123 15.40 -13.05 -0.79
C LEU A 123 15.87 -12.30 0.47
N LEU A 124 15.15 -11.25 0.87
CA LEU A 124 15.48 -10.44 2.05
C LEU A 124 14.99 -11.06 3.37
N GLY A 125 14.16 -12.10 3.33
CA GLY A 125 13.60 -12.74 4.51
C GLY A 125 12.54 -11.88 5.25
N GLY A 126 11.88 -10.94 4.57
CA GLY A 126 10.89 -10.06 5.17
C GLY A 126 10.04 -9.29 4.17
N CYS A 127 8.85 -8.85 4.60
CA CYS A 127 8.00 -7.94 3.81
C CYS A 127 8.41 -6.47 4.06
N PRO A 128 7.95 -5.52 3.21
CA PRO A 128 8.30 -4.10 3.35
C PRO A 128 8.01 -3.54 4.75
N LEU A 129 6.87 -3.92 5.34
CA LEU A 129 6.49 -3.51 6.69
C LEU A 129 7.45 -4.03 7.77
N ARG A 130 7.89 -5.29 7.66
CA ARG A 130 8.84 -5.88 8.61
C ARG A 130 10.21 -5.20 8.54
N GLN A 131 10.65 -4.82 7.34
CA GLN A 131 11.93 -4.10 7.18
C GLN A 131 11.87 -2.70 7.79
N LEU A 132 10.72 -2.00 7.69
CA LEU A 132 10.50 -0.73 8.38
C LEU A 132 10.56 -0.86 9.91
N VAL A 133 9.96 -1.92 10.46
CA VAL A 133 10.00 -2.21 11.91
C VAL A 133 11.42 -2.59 12.37
N MET A 134 12.12 -3.46 11.64
CA MET A 134 13.50 -3.83 11.98
C MET A 134 14.47 -2.65 11.89
N THR A 135 14.17 -1.69 11.02
CA THR A 135 14.93 -0.43 10.94
C THR A 135 14.78 0.39 12.21
N SER A 136 13.59 0.44 12.82
CA SER A 136 13.37 1.15 14.09
C SER A 136 13.91 0.41 15.31
N GLU A 137 14.12 -0.91 15.21
CA GLU A 137 14.86 -1.71 16.20
C GLU A 137 16.39 -1.51 16.12
N GLY A 138 16.89 -0.77 15.13
CA GLY A 138 18.30 -0.44 14.96
C GLY A 138 19.09 -1.37 14.03
N ASN A 139 18.42 -2.17 13.19
CA ASN A 139 19.10 -3.05 12.24
C ASN A 139 19.59 -2.30 10.99
N MET A 140 20.92 -2.17 10.84
CA MET A 140 21.54 -1.48 9.70
C MET A 140 21.30 -2.15 8.34
N LYS A 141 21.11 -3.47 8.28
CA LYS A 141 20.82 -4.15 7.01
C LYS A 141 19.44 -3.78 6.49
N SER A 142 18.47 -3.66 7.39
CA SER A 142 17.11 -3.23 7.08
C SER A 142 17.05 -1.74 6.71
N LEU A 143 17.87 -0.90 7.34
CA LEU A 143 17.94 0.52 7.00
C LEU A 143 18.35 0.74 5.54
N ILE A 144 19.38 0.05 5.06
CA ILE A 144 19.84 0.16 3.67
C ILE A 144 18.71 -0.23 2.69
N PHE A 145 17.93 -1.25 3.03
CA PHE A 145 16.76 -1.63 2.23
C PHE A 145 15.69 -0.54 2.21
N VAL A 146 15.34 0.05 3.36
CA VAL A 146 14.32 1.12 3.43
C VAL A 146 14.75 2.34 2.62
N VAL A 147 16.02 2.75 2.74
CA VAL A 147 16.57 3.86 1.95
C VAL A 147 16.55 3.52 0.45
N GLY A 148 16.93 2.29 0.08
CA GLY A 148 16.86 1.81 -1.30
C GLY A 148 15.43 1.80 -1.87
N MET A 149 14.45 1.40 -1.07
CA MET A 149 13.02 1.43 -1.45
C MET A 149 12.53 2.86 -1.67
N LEU A 150 12.88 3.80 -0.78
CA LEU A 150 12.52 5.21 -0.92
C LEU A 150 13.17 5.86 -2.16
N ALA A 151 14.48 5.63 -2.34
CA ALA A 151 15.20 6.09 -3.52
C ALA A 151 14.61 5.49 -4.81
N GLY A 152 14.31 4.19 -4.80
CA GLY A 152 13.67 3.49 -5.91
C GLY A 152 12.29 4.06 -6.26
N ALA A 153 11.47 4.43 -5.27
CA ALA A 153 10.17 5.05 -5.49
C ALA A 153 10.29 6.44 -6.16
N VAL A 154 11.26 7.25 -5.73
CA VAL A 154 11.53 8.56 -6.35
C VAL A 154 12.09 8.40 -7.77
N ILE A 155 13.01 7.46 -8.00
CA ILE A 155 13.57 7.19 -9.33
C ILE A 155 12.48 6.66 -10.27
N PHE A 156 11.60 5.78 -9.79
CA PHE A 156 10.52 5.24 -10.59
C PHE A 156 9.54 6.32 -11.06
N THR A 157 9.16 7.20 -10.14
CA THR A 157 8.22 8.29 -10.44
C THR A 157 8.83 9.38 -11.30
N ALA A 158 10.06 9.82 -11.00
CA ALA A 158 10.71 10.90 -11.73
C ALA A 158 11.27 10.48 -13.10
N LEU A 159 11.83 9.27 -13.20
CA LEU A 159 12.58 8.83 -14.38
C LEU A 159 11.91 7.70 -15.15
N LEU A 160 11.37 6.66 -14.53
CA LEU A 160 10.79 5.54 -15.31
C LEU A 160 9.40 5.85 -15.85
N SER A 161 8.56 6.57 -15.10
CA SER A 161 7.17 6.81 -15.50
C SER A 161 7.00 7.47 -16.88
N PRO A 162 7.75 8.52 -17.29
CA PRO A 162 7.58 9.10 -18.63
C PRO A 162 8.05 8.15 -19.74
N TRP A 163 9.12 7.39 -19.52
CA TRP A 163 9.65 6.43 -20.49
C TRP A 163 8.69 5.25 -20.70
N ILE A 164 8.08 4.76 -19.61
CA ILE A 164 7.09 3.69 -19.65
C ILE A 164 5.86 4.17 -20.42
N VAL A 165 5.32 5.35 -20.13
CA VAL A 165 4.14 5.87 -20.85
C VAL A 165 4.41 6.03 -22.33
N GLN A 166 5.58 6.54 -22.72
CA GLN A 166 5.96 6.66 -24.13
C GLN A 166 6.10 5.29 -24.82
N ALA A 167 6.72 4.32 -24.16
CA ALA A 167 6.88 2.97 -24.69
C ALA A 167 5.52 2.26 -24.88
N PHE A 168 4.62 2.38 -23.92
CA PHE A 168 3.27 1.79 -24.01
C PHE A 168 2.41 2.49 -25.08
N THR A 169 2.49 3.82 -25.18
CA THR A 169 1.81 4.60 -26.24
C THR A 169 2.31 4.22 -27.64
N ALA A 170 3.60 3.93 -27.80
CA ALA A 170 4.19 3.49 -29.07
C ALA A 170 3.75 2.07 -29.48
N ILE A 171 3.39 1.22 -28.52
CA ILE A 171 2.89 -0.15 -28.73
C ILE A 171 1.36 -0.16 -28.91
N GLY A 172 0.68 0.97 -28.72
CA GLY A 172 -0.77 1.11 -28.85
C GLY A 172 -1.56 0.55 -27.67
N LEU A 173 -0.93 0.47 -26.47
CA LEU A 173 -1.54 -0.01 -25.23
C LEU A 173 -1.76 1.11 -24.21
#